data_AF-A0A4Q7X5Q2-F1
#
_entry.id   AF-A0A4Q7X5Q2-F1
#
_cell.length_a   1.000
_cell.length_b   1.000
_cell.length_c   1.000
_cell.angle_alpha   90.00
_cell.angle_beta   90.00
_cell.angle_gamma   90.00
#
_symmetry.space_group_name_H-M   'P 1'
#
loop_
_entity.id
_entity.type
_entity.pdbx_description
1 polymer ?
#
loop_
_entity_poly.entity_id
_entity_poly.type
_entity_poly.pdbx_seq_one_letter_code
_entity_poly.pdbx_strand_id
1 'polypeptide(L)'
;MRPTLTVIVDPADRWMTKAACVGQAPSYDETATQWEQRKAQALCLTSCPVIEECREWARRTKFTGTAAGEKFLYGRRRGRPGPQERRNRPPLLTEIDETQQAS
;
A
#
# COMPACT_ATOMS: atom_id res chain seq x y z
N MET A 1 -22.62 12.68 -27.26
CA MET A 1 -21.28 12.23 -27.68
C MET A 1 -20.56 11.67 -26.46
N ARG A 2 -20.22 10.37 -26.45
CA ARG A 2 -19.42 9.76 -25.37
C ARG A 2 -17.94 9.85 -25.78
N PRO A 3 -17.06 10.47 -24.98
CA PRO A 3 -15.64 10.47 -25.29
C PRO A 3 -15.09 9.06 -25.09
N THR A 4 -14.60 8.45 -26.18
CA THR A 4 -13.85 7.19 -26.12
C THR A 4 -12.51 7.50 -25.46
N LEU A 5 -12.31 7.05 -24.22
CA LEU A 5 -11.04 7.16 -23.52
C LEU A 5 -10.04 6.23 -24.22
N THR A 6 -9.16 6.77 -25.06
CA THR A 6 -8.07 6.01 -25.67
C THR A 6 -7.08 5.65 -24.57
N VAL A 7 -7.20 4.43 -24.03
CA VAL A 7 -6.18 3.86 -23.14
C VAL A 7 -4.94 3.63 -23.99
N ILE A 8 -3.97 4.55 -23.92
CA ILE A 8 -2.65 4.38 -24.53
C ILE A 8 -1.94 3.31 -23.71
N VAL A 9 -2.06 2.05 -24.13
CA VAL A 9 -1.25 0.95 -23.59
C VAL A 9 0.14 1.11 -24.18
N ASP A 10 1.10 1.53 -23.36
CA ASP A 10 2.50 1.59 -23.78
C ASP A 10 2.93 0.18 -24.21
N PRO A 11 3.48 -0.03 -25.42
CA PRO A 11 3.96 -1.35 -25.83
C PRO A 11 5.03 -1.92 -24.88
N ALA A 12 5.69 -1.06 -24.09
CA ALA A 12 6.53 -1.49 -22.98
C ALA A 12 5.76 -2.28 -21.93
N ASP A 13 4.48 -2.00 -21.66
CA ASP A 13 3.69 -2.66 -20.61
C ASP A 13 3.23 -4.09 -20.98
N ARG A 14 3.61 -4.61 -22.16
CA ARG A 14 3.36 -6.03 -22.52
C ARG A 14 3.98 -7.00 -21.52
N TRP A 15 5.03 -6.61 -20.79
CA TRP A 15 5.63 -7.45 -19.74
C TRP A 15 4.62 -7.80 -18.64
N MET A 16 3.63 -6.93 -18.35
CA MET A 16 2.63 -7.18 -17.30
C MET A 16 1.80 -8.43 -17.58
N THR A 17 1.58 -8.76 -18.86
CA THR A 17 0.83 -9.99 -19.25
C THR A 17 1.52 -11.28 -18.80
N LYS A 18 2.84 -11.22 -18.54
CA LYS A 18 3.65 -12.36 -18.06
C LYS A 18 3.76 -12.40 -16.54
N ALA A 19 3.20 -11.41 -15.82
CA ALA A 19 3.30 -11.37 -14.37
C ALA A 19 2.47 -12.49 -13.74
N ALA A 20 3.04 -13.15 -12.73
CA ALA A 20 2.36 -14.23 -12.01
C ALA A 20 1.10 -13.76 -11.25
N CYS A 21 0.98 -12.46 -11.00
CA CYS A 21 -0.13 -11.84 -10.29
C CYS A 21 -1.30 -11.39 -11.18
N VAL A 22 -1.22 -11.58 -12.51
CA VAL A 22 -2.31 -11.20 -13.42
C VAL A 22 -3.62 -11.89 -13.00
N GLY A 23 -4.68 -11.10 -12.85
CA GLY A 23 -5.99 -11.59 -12.40
C GLY A 23 -6.18 -11.63 -10.88
N GLN A 24 -5.17 -11.28 -10.08
CA GLN A 24 -5.25 -11.23 -8.60
C GLN A 24 -5.26 -9.81 -8.03
N ALA A 25 -5.76 -8.82 -8.78
CA ALA A 25 -5.70 -7.39 -8.47
C ALA A 25 -5.99 -7.00 -7.00
N PRO A 26 -7.05 -7.52 -6.33
CA PRO A 26 -7.38 -7.10 -4.96
C PRO A 26 -6.28 -7.36 -3.93
N SER A 27 -5.45 -8.38 -4.14
CA SER A 27 -4.35 -8.74 -3.23
C SER A 27 -3.15 -7.79 -3.31
N TYR A 28 -3.09 -6.97 -4.37
CA TYR A 28 -1.98 -6.08 -4.67
C TYR A 28 -2.33 -4.60 -4.50
N ASP A 29 -3.61 -4.29 -4.25
CA ASP A 29 -4.09 -2.94 -3.97
C ASP A 29 -3.69 -2.44 -2.58
N GLU A 30 -3.81 -1.13 -2.37
CA GLU A 30 -3.44 -0.46 -1.11
C GLU A 30 -4.30 -0.88 0.09
N THR A 31 -5.52 -1.34 -0.18
CA THR A 31 -6.49 -1.79 0.83
C THR A 31 -6.30 -3.25 1.23
N ALA A 32 -5.40 -3.97 0.56
CA ALA A 32 -5.13 -5.38 0.84
C ALA A 32 -4.75 -5.58 2.32
N THR A 33 -5.38 -6.57 2.94
CA THR A 33 -5.08 -6.97 4.32
C THR A 33 -3.62 -7.42 4.44
N GLN A 34 -3.07 -7.43 5.66
CA GLN A 34 -1.69 -7.88 5.88
C GLN A 34 -1.47 -9.33 5.41
N TRP A 35 -2.49 -10.17 5.52
CA TRP A 35 -2.44 -11.56 5.06
C TRP A 35 -2.34 -11.66 3.54
N GLU A 36 -3.14 -10.88 2.81
CA GLU A 36 -3.09 -10.81 1.35
C GLU A 36 -1.75 -10.25 0.86
N GLN A 37 -1.21 -9.23 1.55
CA GLN A 37 0.11 -8.67 1.23
C GLN A 37 1.23 -9.70 1.40
N ARG A 38 1.17 -10.56 2.42
CA ARG A 38 2.16 -11.66 2.59
C ARG A 38 2.06 -12.69 1.47
N LYS A 39 0.85 -13.06 1.05
CA LYS A 39 0.65 -13.98 -0.08
C LYS A 39 1.14 -13.37 -1.39
N ALA A 40 0.81 -12.10 -1.63
CA ALA A 40 1.27 -11.34 -2.79
C ALA A 40 2.80 -11.27 -2.84
N GLN A 41 3.44 -11.01 -1.70
CA GLN A 41 4.90 -10.99 -1.58
C GLN A 41 5.52 -12.35 -1.89
N ALA A 42 4.98 -13.44 -1.34
CA ALA A 42 5.47 -14.79 -1.63
C ALA A 42 5.42 -15.08 -3.13
N LEU A 43 4.28 -14.85 -3.79
CA LEU A 43 4.12 -15.06 -5.23
C LEU A 43 5.10 -14.23 -6.07
N CYS A 44 5.33 -12.97 -5.69
CA CYS A 44 6.31 -12.13 -6.36
C CYS A 44 7.72 -12.73 -6.27
N LEU A 45 8.16 -13.13 -5.07
CA LEU A 45 9.54 -13.57 -4.83
C LEU A 45 9.82 -14.99 -5.33
N THR A 46 8.80 -15.85 -5.42
CA THR A 46 9.00 -17.26 -5.79
C THR A 46 8.70 -17.56 -7.24
N SER A 47 7.82 -16.79 -7.88
CA SER A 47 7.17 -17.25 -9.12
C SER A 47 7.02 -16.18 -10.20
N CYS A 48 7.28 -14.91 -9.91
CA CYS A 48 7.08 -13.84 -10.90
C CYS A 48 8.30 -13.69 -11.82
N PRO A 49 8.19 -13.95 -13.13
CA PRO A 49 9.32 -13.88 -14.06
C PRO A 49 9.70 -12.44 -14.46
N VAL A 50 8.87 -11.45 -14.12
CA VAL A 50 9.00 -10.04 -14.52
C VAL A 50 9.14 -9.12 -13.29
N ILE A 51 9.80 -9.62 -12.24
CA ILE A 51 9.89 -8.92 -10.95
C ILE A 51 10.66 -7.58 -11.06
N GLU A 52 11.70 -7.53 -11.89
CA GLU A 52 12.52 -6.32 -12.07
C GLU A 52 11.78 -5.27 -12.89
N GLU A 53 11.14 -5.67 -13.99
CA GLU A 53 10.29 -4.77 -14.79
C GLU A 53 9.13 -4.21 -13.96
N CYS A 54 8.53 -5.03 -13.08
CA CYS A 54 7.50 -4.62 -12.14
C CYS A 54 8.01 -3.56 -11.16
N ARG A 55 9.23 -3.71 -10.66
CA ARG A 55 9.88 -2.78 -9.73
C ARG A 55 10.16 -1.43 -10.41
N GLU A 56 10.71 -1.46 -11.62
CA GLU A 56 11.01 -0.25 -12.37
C GLU A 56 9.75 0.51 -12.76
N TRP A 57 8.74 -0.20 -13.24
CA TRP A 57 7.43 0.37 -13.52
C TRP A 57 6.84 1.03 -12.28
N ALA A 58 6.80 0.35 -11.13
CA ALA A 58 6.21 0.88 -9.90
C ALA A 58 6.92 2.18 -9.44
N ARG A 59 8.24 2.26 -9.61
CA ARG A 59 9.04 3.47 -9.31
C ARG A 59 8.77 4.62 -10.28
N ARG A 60 8.65 4.32 -11.59
CA ARG A 60 8.40 5.29 -12.67
C ARG A 60 7.01 5.87 -12.57
N THR A 61 5.99 5.04 -12.37
CA THR A 61 4.58 5.43 -12.34
C THR A 61 4.12 5.93 -10.98
N LYS A 62 4.98 5.85 -9.96
CA LYS A 62 4.63 6.21 -8.57
C LYS A 62 3.44 5.37 -8.07
N PHE A 63 3.45 4.08 -8.38
CA PHE A 63 2.41 3.14 -7.99
C PHE A 63 2.24 3.10 -6.45
N THR A 64 1.00 2.92 -5.98
CA THR A 64 0.70 2.75 -4.56
C THR A 64 0.01 1.41 -4.37
N GLY A 65 0.58 0.55 -3.52
CA GLY A 65 0.15 -0.85 -3.41
C GLY A 65 1.34 -1.79 -3.25
N THR A 66 1.14 -3.07 -3.53
CA THR A 66 2.20 -4.09 -3.51
C THR A 66 2.68 -4.34 -4.94
N ALA A 67 3.96 -4.14 -5.22
CA ALA A 67 4.57 -4.46 -6.50
C ALA A 67 5.97 -5.05 -6.28
N ALA A 68 6.40 -5.99 -7.13
CA ALA A 68 7.71 -6.65 -7.00
C ALA A 68 8.05 -7.20 -5.59
N GLY A 69 7.04 -7.63 -4.84
CA GLY A 69 7.20 -8.11 -3.46
C GLY A 69 7.46 -7.02 -2.41
N GLU A 70 7.35 -5.75 -2.79
CA GLU A 70 7.57 -4.57 -1.95
C GLU A 70 6.29 -3.73 -1.86
N LYS A 71 6.15 -3.01 -0.73
CA LYS A 71 5.04 -2.07 -0.52
C LYS A 71 5.44 -0.67 -0.95
N PHE A 72 4.81 -0.17 -2.02
CA PHE A 72 4.98 1.18 -2.52
C PHE A 72 3.92 2.11 -1.95
N LEU A 73 4.34 3.28 -1.47
CA LEU A 73 3.50 4.26 -0.76
C LEU A 73 3.57 5.65 -1.38
N TYR A 74 3.80 5.75 -2.70
CA TYR A 74 4.04 7.05 -3.34
C TYR A 74 2.87 8.04 -3.23
N GLY A 75 1.62 7.56 -3.12
CA GLY A 75 0.43 8.39 -2.88
C GLY A 75 0.22 8.77 -1.41
N ARG A 76 0.81 8.02 -0.46
CA ARG A 76 0.79 8.36 0.96
C ARG A 76 1.99 9.27 1.23
N ARG A 77 1.83 10.58 1.02
CA ARG A 77 2.59 11.52 1.86
C ARG A 77 2.31 11.05 3.29
N ARG A 78 3.31 10.49 3.97
CA ARG A 78 3.27 10.38 5.42
C ARG A 78 3.19 11.81 5.90
N GLY A 79 1.96 12.32 6.03
CA GLY A 79 1.69 13.56 6.71
C GLY A 79 2.33 13.40 8.07
N ARG A 80 3.47 14.03 8.28
CA ARG A 80 3.88 14.44 9.61
C ARG A 80 2.62 15.04 10.22
N PRO A 81 2.11 14.55 11.37
CA PRO A 81 0.86 15.08 11.92
C PRO A 81 0.99 16.60 11.95
N GLY A 82 0.06 17.27 11.26
CA GLY A 82 0.05 18.73 11.21
C GLY A 82 -0.05 19.27 12.64
N PRO A 83 0.38 20.50 12.91
CA PRO A 83 0.32 21.09 14.25
C PRO A 83 -1.08 21.00 14.91
N GLN A 84 -2.14 20.93 14.11
CA GLN A 84 -3.53 20.82 14.56
C GLN A 84 -3.84 19.48 15.25
N GLU A 85 -3.23 18.37 14.85
CA GLU A 85 -3.47 17.04 15.44
C GLU A 85 -2.79 16.88 16.81
N ARG A 86 -1.76 17.71 17.10
CA ARG A 86 -1.18 17.80 18.45
C ARG A 86 -2.06 18.52 19.45
N ARG A 87 -2.97 19.39 18.98
CA ARG A 87 -3.82 20.21 19.86
C ARG A 87 -5.02 19.44 20.41
N ASN A 88 -5.45 18.38 19.72
CA ASN A 88 -6.60 17.56 20.10
C ASN A 88 -6.20 16.20 20.70
N ARG A 89 -4.92 15.97 21.04
CA ARG A 89 -4.55 14.74 21.76
C ARG A 89 -5.09 14.85 23.19
N PRO A 90 -6.07 14.02 23.60
CA PRO A 90 -6.46 13.99 24.99
C PRO A 90 -5.25 13.51 25.82
N PRO A 91 -4.96 14.13 26.98
CA PRO A 91 -3.93 13.61 27.86
C PRO A 91 -4.29 12.17 28.25
N LEU A 92 -3.30 11.28 28.20
CA LEU A 92 -3.42 9.96 28.80
C LEU A 92 -3.71 10.20 30.29
N LEU A 93 -4.94 9.90 30.71
CA LEU A 93 -5.33 9.80 32.12
C LEU A 93 -4.36 8.82 32.79
N THR A 94 -3.38 9.39 33.47
CA THR A 94 -2.49 8.67 34.38
C THR A 94 -2.81 9.18 35.76
N GLU A 95 -4.00 8.83 36.26
CA GLU A 95 -4.43 9.10 37.63
C GLU A 95 -5.21 7.89 38.12
N ILE A 96 -4.52 7.01 38.82
CA ILE A 96 -5.13 6.34 39.97
C ILE A 96 -4.19 6.67 41.12
N ASP A 97 -4.43 7.84 41.70
CA ASP A 97 -3.87 8.27 42.97
C ASP A 97 -4.58 7.51 44.09
N GLU A 98 -3.80 7.13 45.10
CA GLU A 98 -4.24 6.62 46.38
C GLU A 98 -5.29 7.54 47.01
N THR A 99 -6.45 7.03 47.44
CA THR A 99 -7.07 7.54 48.68
C THR A 99 -7.91 6.48 49.39
N GLN A 100 -7.48 6.19 50.61
CA GLN A 100 -8.23 5.74 51.78
C GLN A 100 -9.76 5.85 51.72
N GLN A 101 -10.46 4.79 52.17
CA GLN A 101 -11.48 4.89 53.25
C GLN A 101 -12.01 3.51 53.70
N ALA A 102 -11.80 3.24 54.99
CA ALA A 102 -12.71 2.61 55.96
C ALA A 102 -13.46 1.31 55.61
N SER A 103 -13.11 0.23 56.31
CA SER A 103 -14.02 -0.52 57.21
C SER A 103 -13.22 -1.41 58.15
#